data_AF-A0A1W6PMQ1-F1
#
_entry.id   AF-A0A1W6PMQ1-F1
#
_cell.length_a   1.000
_cell.length_b   1.000
_cell.length_c   1.000
_cell.angle_alpha   90.00
_cell.angle_beta   90.00
_cell.angle_gamma   90.00
#
_symmetry.space_group_name_H-M   'P 1'
#
loop_
_entity.id
_entity.type
_entity.pdbx_description
1 polymer ?
#
loop_
_entity_poly.entity_id
_entity_poly.type
_entity_poly.pdbx_seq_one_letter_code
_entity_poly.pdbx_strand_id
1 'polypeptide(L)'
;MTGKNPAPPVLVYIPDQRGSHLAGEVLRSAGFDVRSAGTPPELKHALEGLLCKVIVTITSKIGDVRILSNLPVVNIQAFVLPNIDAASSAQPVLFDRAAFLERVQTLAASH
;
A
#
# COMPACT_ATOMS: atom_id res chain seq x y z
N MET A 1 18.46 -3.79 25.03
CA MET A 1 17.76 -2.64 24.41
C MET A 1 18.09 -2.65 22.92
N THR A 2 17.34 -3.42 22.13
CA THR A 2 17.55 -3.46 20.67
C THR A 2 16.87 -2.24 20.08
N GLY A 3 17.66 -1.27 19.61
CA GLY A 3 17.18 -0.13 18.84
C GLY A 3 16.53 -0.64 17.56
N LYS A 4 15.21 -0.77 17.59
CA LYS A 4 14.41 -1.12 16.42
C LYS A 4 14.52 0.07 15.48
N ASN A 5 15.34 -0.06 14.44
CA ASN A 5 15.43 0.93 13.37
C ASN A 5 13.98 1.26 12.92
N PRO A 6 13.56 2.54 12.87
CA PRO A 6 12.19 2.86 12.51
C PRO A 6 11.89 2.23 11.15
N ALA A 7 10.81 1.46 11.07
CA ALA A 7 10.43 0.84 9.81
C ALA A 7 10.20 1.95 8.77
N PRO A 8 10.62 1.73 7.52
CA PRO A 8 10.55 2.76 6.49
C PRO A 8 9.11 3.24 6.32
N PRO A 9 8.87 4.56 6.24
CA PRO A 9 7.53 5.11 6.14
C PRO A 9 6.89 4.75 4.79
N VAL A 10 5.65 4.26 4.87
CA VAL A 10 4.80 3.84 3.74
C VAL A 10 3.64 4.81 3.61
N LEU A 11 3.37 5.26 2.38
CA LEU A 11 2.21 6.08 2.08
C LEU A 11 1.13 5.23 1.41
N VAL A 12 -0.08 5.23 1.95
CA VAL A 12 -1.26 4.59 1.36
C VAL A 12 -2.08 5.68 0.66
N TYR A 13 -2.22 5.58 -0.65
CA TYR A 13 -3.08 6.46 -1.44
C TYR A 13 -4.25 5.66 -2.02
N ILE A 14 -5.38 5.69 -1.33
CA ILE A 14 -6.61 5.00 -1.73
C ILE A 14 -7.78 5.92 -1.36
N PRO A 15 -8.56 6.42 -2.35
CA PRO A 15 -9.70 7.30 -2.07
C PRO A 15 -10.82 6.64 -1.26
N ASP A 16 -10.99 5.32 -1.42
CA ASP A 16 -11.91 4.55 -0.60
C ASP A 16 -11.38 4.45 0.83
N GLN A 17 -12.09 5.08 1.78
CA GLN A 17 -11.67 5.16 3.17
C GLN A 17 -11.53 3.78 3.81
N ARG A 18 -12.40 2.84 3.46
CA ARG A 18 -12.35 1.47 4.01
C ARG A 18 -11.10 0.73 3.52
N GLY A 19 -10.82 0.76 2.22
CA GLY A 19 -9.64 0.16 1.61
C GLY A 19 -8.35 0.79 2.13
N SER A 20 -8.32 2.12 2.27
CA SER A 20 -7.20 2.85 2.88
C SER A 20 -6.94 2.41 4.32
N HIS A 21 -8.01 2.33 5.13
CA HIS A 21 -7.92 1.89 6.52
C HIS A 21 -7.42 0.45 6.63
N LEU A 22 -8.01 -0.49 5.88
CA LEU A 22 -7.62 -1.90 5.89
C LEU A 22 -6.17 -2.12 5.45
N ALA A 23 -5.75 -1.46 4.37
CA ALA A 23 -4.36 -1.49 3.92
C ALA A 23 -3.42 -0.94 5.00
N GLY A 24 -3.81 0.15 5.64
CA GLY A 24 -3.06 0.75 6.73
C GLY A 24 -2.91 -0.17 7.93
N GLU A 25 -3.98 -0.84 8.36
CA GLU A 25 -3.95 -1.79 9.47
C GLU A 25 -3.06 -3.00 9.18
N VAL A 26 -3.12 -3.54 7.96
CA VAL A 26 -2.27 -4.66 7.52
C VAL A 26 -0.79 -4.29 7.64
N LEU A 27 -0.42 -3.09 7.18
CA LEU A 27 0.94 -2.56 7.20
C LEU A 27 1.41 -2.21 8.62
N ARG A 28 0.59 -1.51 9.41
CA ARG A 28 0.92 -1.19 10.81
C ARG A 28 1.11 -2.43 11.66
N SER A 29 0.27 -3.44 11.45
CA SER A 29 0.40 -4.75 12.12
C SER A 29 1.70 -5.48 11.75
N ALA A 30 2.29 -5.16 10.60
CA ALA A 30 3.61 -5.65 10.19
C ALA A 30 4.77 -4.74 10.66
N GLY A 31 4.46 -3.64 11.37
CA GLY A 31 5.42 -2.74 11.98
C GLY A 31 5.85 -1.55 11.13
N PHE A 32 5.21 -1.30 9.98
CA PHE A 32 5.49 -0.11 9.15
C PHE A 32 4.92 1.17 9.78
N ASP A 33 5.61 2.31 9.60
CA ASP A 33 5.01 3.63 9.82
C ASP A 33 4.14 3.98 8.62
N VAL A 34 2.84 4.15 8.83
CA VAL A 34 1.87 4.29 7.73
C VAL A 34 1.17 5.64 7.78
N ARG A 35 1.26 6.35 6.66
CA ARG A 35 0.48 7.56 6.37
C ARG A 35 -0.54 7.25 5.29
N SER A 36 -1.65 7.99 5.29
CA SER A 36 -2.73 7.81 4.33
C SER A 36 -3.09 9.12 3.68
N ALA A 37 -3.41 9.08 2.38
CA ALA A 37 -4.00 10.15 1.61
C ALA A 37 -5.23 9.62 0.87
N GLY A 38 -6.35 10.33 0.95
CA GLY A 38 -7.59 10.02 0.24
C GLY A 38 -7.77 10.84 -1.04
N THR A 39 -7.08 11.98 -1.15
CA THR A 39 -7.23 12.92 -2.26
C THR A 39 -5.89 13.28 -2.93
N PRO A 40 -5.88 13.73 -4.21
CA PRO A 40 -4.66 14.17 -4.85
C PRO A 40 -3.93 15.32 -4.13
N PRO A 41 -4.62 16.34 -3.56
CA PRO A 41 -3.96 17.36 -2.74
C PRO A 41 -3.28 16.78 -1.49
N GLU A 42 -3.92 15.84 -0.79
CA GLU A 42 -3.33 15.14 0.36
C GLU A 42 -2.12 14.30 -0.06
N LEU A 43 -2.20 13.62 -1.21
CA LEU A 43 -1.08 12.86 -1.77
C LEU A 43 0.09 13.79 -2.05
N LYS A 44 -0.14 14.93 -2.71
CA LYS A 44 0.90 15.93 -2.99
C LYS A 44 1.53 16.43 -1.69
N HIS A 45 0.71 16.82 -0.70
CA HIS A 45 1.21 17.32 0.58
C HIS A 45 2.02 16.25 1.34
N ALA A 46 1.57 15.00 1.31
CA ALA A 46 2.29 13.88 1.90
C ALA A 46 3.65 13.68 1.20
N LEU A 47 3.72 13.76 -0.13
CA LEU A 47 4.97 13.60 -0.88
C LEU A 47 5.96 14.75 -0.63
N GLU A 48 5.48 15.97 -0.43
CA GLU A 48 6.33 17.14 -0.13
C GLU A 48 6.93 17.07 1.29
N GLY A 49 6.21 16.45 2.25
CA GLY A 49 6.60 16.40 3.66
C GLY A 49 7.22 15.09 4.14
N LEU A 50 7.16 14.00 3.37
CA LEU A 50 7.58 12.66 3.82
C LEU A 50 8.75 12.10 3.03
N LEU A 51 9.71 11.54 3.77
CA LEU A 51 10.71 10.59 3.26
C LEU A 51 10.10 9.19 3.04
N CYS A 52 8.90 9.12 2.49
CA CYS A 52 8.27 7.84 2.18
C CYS A 52 9.04 7.10 1.07
N LYS A 53 9.24 5.80 1.25
CA LYS A 53 10.05 4.98 0.34
C LYS A 53 9.21 4.19 -0.66
N VAL A 54 7.92 4.01 -0.36
CA VAL A 54 6.99 3.24 -1.19
C VAL A 54 5.57 3.76 -1.02
N ILE A 55 4.81 3.74 -2.11
CA ILE A 55 3.41 4.15 -2.15
C ILE A 55 2.56 2.93 -2.45
N VAL A 56 1.57 2.67 -1.60
CA VAL A 56 0.57 1.62 -1.77
C VAL A 56 -0.70 2.25 -2.33
N THR A 57 -1.22 1.72 -3.44
CA THR A 57 -2.42 2.25 -4.09
C THR A 57 -3.19 1.15 -4.84
N ILE A 58 -4.21 1.54 -5.60
CA ILE A 58 -5.02 0.69 -6.48
C ILE A 58 -4.76 1.02 -7.94
N THR A 59 -5.06 0.10 -8.85
CA THR A 59 -4.77 0.20 -10.30
C THR A 59 -5.24 1.53 -10.90
N SER A 60 -6.48 1.93 -10.60
CA SER A 60 -7.09 3.17 -11.12
C SER A 60 -6.41 4.46 -10.64
N LYS A 61 -5.51 4.37 -9.65
CA LYS A 61 -4.85 5.50 -8.99
C LYS A 61 -3.34 5.53 -9.21
N ILE A 62 -2.77 4.53 -9.91
CA ILE A 62 -1.35 4.51 -10.26
C ILE A 62 -0.98 5.72 -11.14
N GLY A 63 -1.86 6.13 -12.06
CA GLY A 63 -1.64 7.31 -12.90
C GLY A 63 -1.42 8.58 -12.08
N ASP A 64 -2.32 8.86 -11.13
CA ASP A 64 -2.23 10.01 -10.21
C ASP A 64 -0.89 10.00 -9.46
N VAL A 65 -0.46 8.83 -8.95
CA VAL A 65 0.80 8.70 -8.22
C VAL A 65 1.99 8.98 -9.15
N ARG A 66 1.97 8.46 -10.38
CA ARG A 66 3.06 8.62 -11.35
C ARG A 66 3.22 10.05 -11.86
N ILE A 67 2.15 10.83 -11.87
CA ILE A 67 2.21 12.27 -12.19
C ILE A 67 2.96 13.05 -11.11
N LEU A 68 2.81 12.63 -9.84
CA LEU A 68 3.33 13.36 -8.68
C LEU A 68 4.65 12.78 -8.13
N SER A 69 4.98 11.54 -8.43
CA SER A 69 6.13 10.84 -7.84
C SER A 69 6.67 9.68 -8.70
N ASN A 70 8.00 9.56 -8.70
CA ASN A 70 8.72 8.42 -9.27
C ASN A 70 9.01 7.31 -8.23
N LEU A 71 8.46 7.41 -7.02
CA LEU A 71 8.65 6.40 -5.98
C LEU A 71 8.08 5.03 -6.40
N PRO A 72 8.62 3.93 -5.84
CA PRO A 72 8.05 2.60 -6.01
C PRO A 72 6.56 2.57 -5.66
N VAL A 73 5.77 1.91 -6.50
CA VAL A 73 4.32 1.76 -6.31
C VAL A 73 3.97 0.29 -6.14
N VAL A 74 3.17 0.00 -5.11
CA VAL A 74 2.57 -1.31 -4.87
C VAL A 74 1.07 -1.20 -5.14
N ASN A 75 0.60 -1.96 -6.12
CA ASN A 75 -0.82 -2.09 -6.41
C ASN A 75 -1.41 -3.21 -5.55
N ILE A 76 -2.30 -2.89 -4.60
CA ILE A 76 -2.93 -3.90 -3.73
C ILE A 76 -3.67 -4.96 -4.55
N GLN A 77 -4.28 -4.57 -5.68
CA GLN A 77 -5.05 -5.49 -6.51
C GLN A 77 -4.18 -6.59 -7.16
N ALA A 78 -2.86 -6.43 -7.20
CA ALA A 78 -1.95 -7.47 -7.68
C ALA A 78 -1.84 -8.68 -6.72
N PHE A 79 -2.29 -8.54 -5.47
CA PHE A 79 -2.25 -9.59 -4.44
C PHE A 79 -3.63 -10.18 -4.16
N VAL A 80 -4.59 -9.83 -5.01
CA VAL A 80 -5.96 -10.30 -4.93
C VAL A 80 -6.07 -11.47 -5.90
N LEU A 81 -6.10 -12.70 -5.37
CA LEU A 81 -6.12 -13.90 -6.19
C LEU A 81 -7.52 -14.09 -6.79
N PRO A 82 -7.64 -14.27 -8.13
CA PRO A 82 -8.90 -14.68 -8.71
C PRO A 82 -9.25 -16.07 -8.19
N ASN A 83 -10.45 -16.25 -7.65
CA ASN A 83 -10.94 -17.56 -7.30
C ASN A 83 -11.29 -18.31 -8.60
N ILE A 84 -10.52 -19.33 -8.96
CA ILE A 84 -10.65 -20.04 -10.26
C ILE A 84 -11.79 -21.08 -10.21
N ASP A 85 -12.52 -21.21 -9.11
CA ASP A 85 -13.70 -22.06 -9.03
C ASP A 85 -14.96 -21.31 -9.50
N ALA A 86 -15.19 -21.36 -10.82
CA ALA A 86 -16.34 -20.76 -11.52
C ALA A 86 -17.69 -21.47 -11.25
N ALA A 87 -17.88 -22.14 -10.11
CA ALA A 87 -19.06 -22.94 -9.83
C ALA A 87 -19.90 -22.48 -8.62
N SER A 88 -19.45 -21.51 -7.83
CA SER A 88 -20.23 -21.09 -6.65
C SER A 88 -20.18 -19.57 -6.42
N SER A 89 -21.32 -18.93 -6.61
CA SER A 89 -21.56 -17.47 -6.66
C SER A 89 -21.44 -16.72 -5.32
N ALA A 90 -20.70 -17.26 -4.34
CA ALA A 90 -20.65 -16.67 -2.99
C ALA A 90 -19.39 -17.00 -2.19
N GLN A 91 -18.19 -16.97 -2.79
CA GLN A 91 -16.95 -17.20 -2.02
C GLN A 91 -15.96 -16.02 -2.06
N PRO A 92 -15.27 -15.76 -0.93
CA PRO A 92 -14.48 -14.55 -0.73
C PRO A 92 -13.22 -14.54 -1.60
N VAL A 93 -12.94 -13.38 -2.17
CA VAL A 93 -11.68 -13.10 -2.85
C VAL A 93 -10.54 -13.17 -1.83
N LEU A 94 -9.51 -13.99 -2.09
CA LEU A 94 -8.39 -14.18 -1.18
C LEU A 94 -7.30 -13.12 -1.42
N PHE A 95 -6.95 -12.40 -0.37
CA PHE A 95 -5.85 -11.44 -0.38
C PHE A 95 -4.58 -12.10 0.17
N ASP A 96 -3.54 -12.18 -0.67
CA ASP A 96 -2.23 -12.69 -0.26
C ASP A 96 -1.47 -11.62 0.54
N ARG A 97 -1.74 -11.60 1.84
CA ARG A 97 -1.10 -10.67 2.78
C ARG A 97 0.41 -10.86 2.85
N ALA A 98 0.92 -12.08 2.74
CA ALA A 98 2.34 -12.36 2.90
C ALA A 98 3.13 -11.78 1.70
N ALA A 99 2.69 -12.08 0.48
CA ALA A 99 3.28 -11.54 -0.74
C ALA A 99 3.19 -10.01 -0.80
N PHE A 100 2.07 -9.43 -0.35
CA PHE A 100 1.91 -7.98 -0.26
C PHE A 100 2.96 -7.34 0.66
N LEU A 101 3.11 -7.86 1.88
CA LEU A 101 4.04 -7.32 2.87
C LEU A 101 5.50 -7.49 2.42
N GLU A 102 5.85 -8.64 1.84
CA GLU A 102 7.18 -8.89 1.29
C GLU A 102 7.52 -7.90 0.17
N ARG A 103 6.56 -7.61 -0.72
CA ARG A 103 6.75 -6.63 -1.79
C ARG A 103 7.00 -5.23 -1.24
N VAL A 104 6.18 -4.81 -0.27
CA VAL A 104 6.33 -3.49 0.38
C VAL A 104 7.69 -3.39 1.08
N GLN A 105 8.09 -4.43 1.81
CA GLN A 105 9.37 -4.47 2.50
C GLN A 105 10.55 -4.39 1.54
N THR A 106 10.53 -5.19 0.48
CA THR A 106 11.59 -5.22 -0.54
C THR A 106 11.78 -3.86 -1.18
N LEU A 107 10.68 -3.21 -1.59
CA LEU A 107 10.73 -1.89 -2.21
C LEU A 107 11.14 -0.78 -1.23
N ALA A 108 10.70 -0.88 0.04
CA ALA A 108 11.05 0.11 1.05
C ALA A 108 12.51 0.02 1.50
N ALA A 109 13.16 -1.15 1.36
CA ALA A 109 14.56 -1.38 1.72
C ALA A 109 15.57 -1.08 0.58
N SER A 110 15.11 -0.89 -0.66
CA SER A 110 15.97 -0.85 -1.85
C SER A 110 16.65 0.51 -2.15
N HIS A 111 16.72 1.46 -1.21
CA HIS A 111 17.35 2.79 -1.43
C HIS A 111 17.91 3.45 -0.18
#